data_AF-A0A940PVG5-F1
#
_entry.id   AF-A0A940PVG5-F1
#
_cell.length_a   1.000
_cell.length_b   1.000
_cell.length_c   1.000
_cell.angle_alpha   90.00
_cell.angle_beta   90.00
_cell.angle_gamma   90.00
#
_symmetry.space_group_name_H-M   'P 1'
#
loop_
_entity.id
_entity.type
_entity.pdbx_description
1 polymer ?
#
loop_
_entity_poly.entity_id
_entity_poly.type
_entity_poly.pdbx_seq_one_letter_code
_entity_poly.pdbx_strand_id
1 'polypeptide(L)'
;MLQTDEMFRVQLLGETVEAFDIYVEISDKTHPYPFLVQVKATDKDKRYSRNGINTPVPDEKLKWLIDRLVPTYVAGFDLRDLKMYLAPAFNMKTSYRNGIPVNHTLDLNNRNATAGVLRLLKRDVMNYWQSLNTANFKDSFISQL
;
A
#
# COMPACT_ATOMS: atom_id res chain seq x y z
N MET A 1 -8.03 28.75 8.65
CA MET A 1 -8.16 27.48 9.37
C MET A 1 -8.16 26.38 8.32
N LEU A 2 -7.04 25.67 8.13
CA LEU A 2 -6.97 24.60 7.13
C LEU A 2 -7.59 23.35 7.74
N GLN A 3 -8.78 22.99 7.28
CA GLN A 3 -9.38 21.70 7.57
C GLN A 3 -8.49 20.64 6.92
N THR A 4 -7.63 19.99 7.70
CA THR A 4 -7.01 18.72 7.29
C THR A 4 -8.12 17.68 7.32
N ASP A 5 -8.78 17.51 6.18
CA ASP A 5 -9.55 16.30 5.93
C ASP A 5 -8.53 15.15 5.91
N GLU A 6 -8.33 14.51 7.07
CA GLU A 6 -7.37 13.40 7.21
C GLU A 6 -7.82 12.24 6.34
N MET A 7 -7.32 12.21 5.11
CA MET A 7 -7.73 11.28 4.06
C MET A 7 -7.54 9.80 4.45
N PHE A 8 -6.57 9.49 5.31
CA PHE A 8 -6.22 8.14 5.74
C PHE A 8 -6.02 8.07 7.25
N ARG A 9 -6.55 7.02 7.88
CA ARG A 9 -6.21 6.59 9.23
C ARG A 9 -5.22 5.45 9.13
N VAL A 10 -4.12 5.54 9.86
CA VAL A 10 -2.96 4.65 9.71
C VAL A 10 -2.65 3.98 11.05
N GLN A 11 -2.52 2.66 11.05
CA GLN A 11 -2.13 1.87 12.21
C GLN A 11 -1.00 0.91 11.84
N LEU A 12 0.04 0.86 12.66
CA LEU A 12 1.10 -0.14 12.55
C LEU A 12 0.60 -1.47 13.13
N LEU A 13 0.74 -2.55 12.36
CA LEU A 13 0.32 -3.90 12.76
C LEU A 13 1.46 -4.75 13.33
N GLY A 14 2.71 -4.42 12.96
CA GLY A 14 3.90 -5.13 13.42
C GLY A 14 5.16 -4.58 12.77
N GLU A 15 6.28 -4.66 13.50
CA GLU A 15 7.56 -4.10 13.06
C GLU A 15 8.72 -5.09 13.21
N THR A 16 9.65 -4.99 12.27
CA THR A 16 11.02 -5.48 12.34
C THR A 16 11.91 -4.35 11.80
N VAL A 17 13.20 -4.37 12.10
CA VAL A 17 14.15 -3.29 11.73
C VAL A 17 14.11 -2.93 10.22
N GLU A 18 13.84 -3.90 9.35
CA GLU A 18 13.83 -3.71 7.90
C GLU A 18 12.44 -3.74 7.25
N ALA A 19 11.39 -4.06 8.01
CA ALA A 19 10.06 -4.27 7.47
C ALA A 19 8.96 -4.05 8.49
N PHE A 20 7.88 -3.39 8.08
CA PHE A 20 6.71 -3.20 8.92
C PHE A 20 5.44 -3.25 8.08
N ASP A 21 4.36 -3.71 8.70
CA ASP A 21 3.05 -3.81 8.07
C ASP A 21 2.14 -2.71 8.62
N ILE A 22 1.39 -2.09 7.70
CA ILE A 22 0.49 -0.98 7.99
C ILE A 22 -0.93 -1.40 7.61
N TYR A 23 -1.86 -1.20 8.53
CA TYR A 23 -3.29 -1.11 8.25
C TYR A 23 -3.65 0.34 7.95
N VAL A 24 -4.36 0.53 6.85
CA VAL A 24 -4.84 1.86 6.45
C VAL A 24 -6.32 1.80 6.17
N GLU A 25 -7.05 2.80 6.66
CA GLU A 25 -8.47 3.00 6.37
C GLU A 25 -8.66 4.38 5.76
N ILE A 26 -9.41 4.47 4.66
CA ILE A 26 -9.81 5.77 4.11
C ILE A 26 -10.86 6.38 5.03
N SER A 27 -10.64 7.61 5.45
CA SER A 27 -11.64 8.37 6.21
C SER A 27 -12.84 8.69 5.31
N ASP A 28 -13.85 7.84 5.38
CA ASP A 28 -15.18 8.08 4.84
C ASP A 28 -16.20 7.86 5.97
N LYS A 29 -17.12 8.81 6.14
CA LYS A 29 -18.07 8.79 7.27
C LYS A 29 -19.10 7.66 7.18
N THR A 30 -19.22 7.03 6.01
CA THR A 30 -20.29 6.08 5.72
C THR A 30 -19.78 4.65 5.51
N HIS A 31 -18.55 4.49 5.00
CA HIS A 31 -18.00 3.17 4.68
C HIS A 31 -16.50 3.12 5.01
N PRO A 32 -16.03 2.21 5.88
CA PRO A 32 -14.61 1.98 6.03
C PRO A 32 -14.09 1.28 4.76
N TYR A 33 -13.02 1.83 4.17
CA TYR A 33 -12.32 1.19 3.05
C TYR A 33 -10.92 0.76 3.52
N PRO A 34 -10.79 -0.43 4.13
CA PRO A 34 -9.52 -0.90 4.66
C PRO A 34 -8.61 -1.41 3.54
N PHE A 35 -7.31 -1.25 3.73
CA PHE A 35 -6.27 -1.87 2.91
C PHE A 35 -4.99 -2.06 3.70
N LEU A 36 -4.09 -2.87 3.16
CA LEU A 36 -2.83 -3.21 3.81
C LEU A 36 -1.65 -2.71 2.98
N VAL A 37 -0.62 -2.23 3.66
CA VAL A 37 0.66 -1.85 3.04
C VAL A 37 1.78 -2.58 3.76
N GLN A 38 2.56 -3.35 3.01
CA GLN A 38 3.78 -3.95 3.51
C GLN A 38 4.97 -3.10 3.12
N VAL A 39 5.66 -2.53 4.11
CA VAL A 39 6.82 -1.67 3.89
C VAL A 39 8.11 -2.45 4.07
N LYS A 40 9.06 -2.20 3.19
CA LYS A 40 10.44 -2.68 3.23
C LYS A 40 11.38 -1.49 3.14
N ALA A 41 12.15 -1.24 4.19
CA ALA A 41 13.09 -0.14 4.25
C ALA A 41 14.48 -0.57 3.74
N THR A 42 15.24 0.36 3.17
CA THR A 42 16.63 0.14 2.76
C THR A 42 17.45 1.41 2.90
N ASP A 43 18.68 1.27 3.37
CA ASP A 43 19.71 2.32 3.47
C ASP A 43 20.97 1.96 2.67
N LYS A 44 20.92 0.91 1.83
CA LYS A 44 22.06 0.35 1.11
C LYS A 44 22.58 1.28 0.00
N ASP A 45 23.87 1.19 -0.32
CA ASP A 45 24.47 1.99 -1.41
C ASP A 45 23.87 1.66 -2.79
N LYS A 46 23.56 0.39 -3.05
CA LYS A 46 22.88 -0.08 -4.27
C LYS A 46 21.37 -0.22 -4.06
N ARG A 47 20.74 0.83 -3.53
CA ARG A 47 19.28 0.84 -3.26
C ARG A 47 18.40 0.96 -4.50
N TYR A 48 18.95 1.24 -5.68
CA TYR A 48 18.21 1.26 -6.94
C TYR A 48 18.77 0.25 -7.95
N SER A 49 17.88 -0.41 -8.69
CA SER A 49 18.19 -1.12 -9.94
C SER A 49 17.68 -0.30 -11.13
N ARG A 50 17.90 -0.83 -12.34
CA ARG A 50 17.29 -0.30 -13.56
C ARG A 50 15.75 -0.22 -13.48
N ASN A 51 15.12 -1.08 -12.68
CA ASN A 51 13.67 -1.29 -12.68
C ASN A 51 12.97 -0.70 -11.46
N GLY A 52 13.72 -0.21 -10.47
CA GLY A 52 13.14 0.46 -9.31
C GLY A 52 14.00 0.37 -8.05
N ILE A 53 13.36 0.53 -6.88
CA ILE A 53 14.05 0.42 -5.59
C ILE A 53 14.29 -1.04 -5.23
N ASN A 54 15.52 -1.38 -4.84
CA ASN A 54 15.99 -2.71 -4.42
C ASN A 54 15.51 -3.05 -3.02
N THR A 55 14.20 -3.26 -2.91
CA THR A 55 13.53 -3.82 -1.75
C THR A 55 12.81 -5.08 -2.21
N PRO A 56 13.54 -6.17 -2.50
CA PRO A 56 12.95 -7.36 -3.08
C PRO A 56 11.89 -7.92 -2.13
N VAL A 57 10.66 -7.97 -2.60
CA VAL A 57 9.59 -8.75 -1.96
C VAL A 57 9.70 -10.14 -2.56
N PRO A 58 9.97 -11.21 -1.77
CA PRO A 58 10.04 -12.56 -2.29
C PRO A 58 8.75 -12.91 -3.05
N ASP A 59 8.87 -13.60 -4.18
CA ASP A 59 7.71 -13.94 -5.02
C ASP A 59 6.66 -14.77 -4.25
N GLU A 60 7.10 -15.66 -3.36
CA GLU A 60 6.23 -16.41 -2.45
C GLU A 60 5.42 -15.49 -1.53
N LYS A 61 6.07 -14.46 -0.98
CA LYS A 61 5.40 -13.48 -0.13
C LYS A 61 4.39 -12.67 -0.92
N LEU A 62 4.71 -12.30 -2.16
CA LEU A 62 3.79 -11.58 -3.04
C LEU A 62 2.53 -12.42 -3.32
N LYS A 63 2.66 -13.73 -3.53
CA LYS A 63 1.50 -14.63 -3.70
C LYS A 63 0.57 -14.58 -2.48
N TRP A 64 1.10 -14.69 -1.28
CA TRP A 64 0.29 -14.59 -0.06
C TRP A 64 -0.38 -13.23 0.14
N LEU A 65 0.21 -12.14 -0.37
CA LEU A 65 -0.42 -10.82 -0.33
C LEU A 65 -1.55 -10.69 -1.37
N ILE A 66 -1.40 -11.33 -2.54
CA ILE A 66 -2.41 -11.34 -3.61
C ILE A 66 -3.65 -12.13 -3.19
N ASP A 67 -3.48 -13.22 -2.43
CA ASP A 67 -4.59 -14.07 -1.96
C ASP A 67 -5.44 -13.43 -0.85
N ARG A 68 -5.12 -12.19 -0.42
CA ARG A 68 -5.88 -11.49 0.62
C ARG A 68 -7.19 -10.93 0.08
N LEU A 69 -8.20 -10.91 0.95
CA LEU A 69 -9.54 -10.38 0.66
C LEU A 69 -9.62 -8.84 0.73
N VAL A 70 -8.47 -8.18 0.86
CA VAL A 70 -8.35 -6.73 1.00
C VAL A 70 -7.31 -6.24 0.01
N PRO A 71 -7.46 -5.01 -0.52
CA PRO A 71 -6.41 -4.39 -1.32
C PRO A 71 -5.10 -4.40 -0.53
N THR A 72 -4.03 -4.86 -1.18
CA THR A 72 -2.72 -4.96 -0.55
C THR A 72 -1.66 -4.34 -1.45
N TYR A 73 -0.79 -3.54 -0.85
CA TYR A 73 0.29 -2.84 -1.54
C TYR A 73 1.63 -3.20 -0.89
N VAL A 74 2.69 -3.09 -1.69
CA VAL A 74 4.07 -3.15 -1.20
C VAL A 74 4.70 -1.77 -1.33
N ALA A 75 5.54 -1.41 -0.36
CA ALA A 75 6.24 -0.15 -0.35
C ALA A 75 7.74 -0.36 -0.15
N GLY A 76 8.56 0.25 -1.00
CA GLY A 76 10.00 0.39 -0.75
C GLY A 76 10.27 1.74 -0.11
N PHE A 77 10.90 1.78 1.06
CA PHE A 77 11.28 3.03 1.73
C PHE A 77 12.79 3.26 1.66
N ASP A 78 13.19 4.32 0.98
CA ASP A 78 14.57 4.79 0.93
C ASP A 78 14.85 5.66 2.16
N LEU A 79 15.65 5.12 3.09
CA LEU A 79 16.01 5.81 4.34
C LEU A 79 16.94 7.00 4.13
N ARG A 80 17.66 7.07 3.00
CA ARG A 80 18.59 8.18 2.72
C ARG A 80 17.86 9.38 2.12
N ASP A 81 17.00 9.11 1.15
CA ASP A 81 16.26 10.17 0.43
C ASP A 81 14.90 10.47 1.09
N LEU A 82 14.50 9.68 2.09
CA LEU A 82 13.20 9.75 2.79
C LEU A 82 12.01 9.69 1.82
N LYS A 83 12.09 8.76 0.87
CA LYS A 83 11.09 8.54 -0.18
C LYS A 83 10.48 7.15 -0.06
N MET A 84 9.17 7.07 -0.22
CA MET A 84 8.45 5.80 -0.27
C MET A 84 7.92 5.55 -1.68
N TYR A 85 8.09 4.33 -2.18
CA TYR A 85 7.65 3.90 -3.50
C TYR A 85 6.61 2.82 -3.36
N LEU A 86 5.37 3.11 -3.78
CA LEU A 86 4.24 2.19 -3.66
C LEU A 86 4.03 1.39 -4.93
N ALA A 87 3.68 0.11 -4.78
CA ALA A 87 3.22 -0.71 -5.89
C ALA A 87 2.09 -1.68 -5.47
N PRO A 88 1.16 -1.96 -6.39
CA PRO A 88 0.04 -2.86 -6.17
C PRO A 88 0.44 -4.33 -6.05
N ALA A 89 0.03 -5.02 -4.98
CA ALA A 89 0.28 -6.45 -4.79
C ALA A 89 -0.94 -7.31 -5.16
N PHE A 90 -1.48 -7.17 -6.38
CA PHE A 90 -2.73 -7.85 -6.80
C PHE A 90 -2.62 -8.74 -8.04
N ASN A 91 -1.46 -8.83 -8.68
CA ASN A 91 -1.30 -9.59 -9.91
C ASN A 91 -0.22 -10.67 -9.77
N MET A 92 -0.62 -11.95 -9.87
CA MET A 92 0.29 -13.10 -9.80
C MET A 92 1.32 -13.14 -10.94
N LYS A 93 1.12 -12.37 -12.01
CA LYS A 93 2.08 -12.22 -13.11
C LYS A 93 3.14 -11.16 -12.83
N THR A 94 2.96 -10.34 -11.80
CA THR A 94 3.94 -9.31 -11.41
C THR A 94 4.99 -9.93 -10.49
N SER A 95 6.26 -9.67 -10.74
CA SER A 95 7.36 -10.00 -9.83
C SER A 95 8.13 -8.73 -9.47
N TYR A 96 8.47 -8.60 -8.20
CA TYR A 96 9.31 -7.51 -7.68
C TYR A 96 10.72 -7.99 -7.33
N ARG A 97 11.15 -9.13 -7.90
CA ARG A 97 12.51 -9.66 -7.71
C ARG A 97 13.60 -8.65 -8.08
N ASN A 98 13.33 -7.81 -9.08
CA ASN A 98 14.25 -6.78 -9.56
C ASN A 98 13.97 -5.39 -8.99
N GLY A 99 13.19 -5.31 -7.91
CA GLY A 99 12.82 -4.06 -7.26
C GLY A 99 11.37 -3.64 -7.50
N ILE A 100 10.90 -2.76 -6.64
CA ILE A 100 9.56 -2.16 -6.70
C ILE A 100 9.61 -0.95 -7.64
N PRO A 101 8.67 -0.80 -8.60
CA PRO A 101 8.60 0.35 -9.47
C PRO A 101 8.53 1.68 -8.71
N VAL A 102 9.21 2.71 -9.22
CA VAL A 102 9.29 4.03 -8.58
C VAL A 102 8.21 5.02 -9.06
N ASN A 103 7.22 4.54 -9.81
CA ASN A 103 6.20 5.37 -10.47
C ASN A 103 5.26 6.10 -9.49
N HIS A 104 5.04 5.53 -8.31
CA HIS A 104 4.17 6.11 -7.28
C HIS A 104 4.99 6.47 -6.05
N THR A 105 5.62 7.65 -6.11
CA THR A 105 6.51 8.14 -5.06
C THR A 105 5.74 9.03 -4.07
N LEU A 106 5.88 8.73 -2.77
CA LEU A 106 5.57 9.64 -1.68
C LEU A 106 6.88 10.28 -1.21
N ASP A 107 7.00 11.58 -1.41
CA ASP A 107 8.16 12.38 -1.07
C ASP A 107 7.74 13.49 -0.10
N LEU A 108 8.32 13.49 1.09
CA LEU A 108 8.04 14.49 2.14
C LEU A 108 8.40 15.92 1.68
N ASN A 109 9.38 16.04 0.78
CA ASN A 109 9.84 17.31 0.23
C ASN A 109 8.99 17.76 -0.97
N ASN A 110 8.20 16.88 -1.59
CA ASN A 110 7.32 17.20 -2.71
C ASN A 110 5.86 16.89 -2.38
N ARG A 111 5.25 17.76 -1.55
CA ARG A 111 3.87 17.61 -1.08
C ARG A 111 2.82 17.52 -2.19
N ASN A 112 3.02 18.23 -3.30
CA ASN A 112 2.08 18.25 -4.42
C ASN A 112 2.05 16.92 -5.17
N ALA A 113 3.23 16.35 -5.48
CA ALA A 113 3.32 15.04 -6.10
C ALA A 113 2.75 13.95 -5.17
N THR A 114 3.11 14.00 -3.89
CA THR A 114 2.59 13.10 -2.85
C THR A 114 1.06 13.16 -2.76
N ALA A 115 0.45 14.35 -2.75
CA ALA A 115 -1.01 14.49 -2.74
C ALA A 115 -1.67 13.89 -3.99
N GLY A 116 -1.02 13.99 -5.14
CA GLY A 116 -1.46 13.33 -6.38
C GLY A 116 -1.51 11.81 -6.24
N VAL A 117 -0.41 11.21 -5.78
CA VAL A 117 -0.29 9.75 -5.57
C VAL A 117 -1.30 9.25 -4.53
N LEU A 118 -1.45 9.97 -3.42
CA LEU A 118 -2.40 9.62 -2.36
C LEU A 118 -3.86 9.66 -2.83
N ARG A 119 -4.24 10.61 -3.70
CA ARG A 119 -5.58 10.63 -4.33
C ARG A 119 -5.79 9.45 -5.27
N LEU A 120 -4.76 9.06 -6.02
CA LEU A 120 -4.81 7.87 -6.88
C LEU A 120 -5.00 6.60 -6.05
N LEU A 121 -4.24 6.46 -4.97
CA LEU A 121 -4.36 5.36 -4.02
C LEU A 121 -5.77 5.28 -3.42
N LYS A 122 -6.31 6.43 -2.96
CA LYS A 122 -7.68 6.50 -2.43
C LYS A 122 -8.70 5.95 -3.44
N ARG A 123 -8.63 6.43 -4.69
CA ARG A 123 -9.56 6.02 -5.75
C ARG A 123 -9.45 4.53 -6.06
N ASP A 124 -8.24 4.00 -6.13
CA ASP A 124 -7.98 2.58 -6.41
C ASP A 124 -8.59 1.67 -5.34
N VAL A 125 -8.35 1.97 -4.06
CA VAL A 125 -8.91 1.23 -2.93
C VAL A 125 -10.45 1.30 -2.91
N MET A 126 -11.03 2.48 -3.11
CA MET A 126 -12.49 2.63 -3.15
C MET A 126 -13.11 1.82 -4.30
N ASN A 127 -12.49 1.85 -5.49
CA ASN A 127 -12.95 1.11 -6.65
C ASN A 127 -12.95 -0.41 -6.39
N TYR A 128 -11.89 -0.94 -5.74
CA TYR A 128 -11.83 -2.35 -5.37
C TYR A 128 -13.03 -2.75 -4.51
N TRP A 129 -13.28 -2.05 -3.41
CA TRP A 129 -14.36 -2.39 -2.49
C TRP A 129 -15.74 -2.23 -3.11
N GLN A 130 -15.95 -1.19 -3.92
CA GLN A 130 -17.20 -0.98 -4.64
C GLN A 130 -17.47 -2.09 -5.67
N SER A 131 -16.42 -2.66 -6.27
CA SER A 131 -16.56 -3.77 -7.22
C SER A 131 -16.98 -5.09 -6.58
N LEU A 132 -16.70 -5.28 -5.28
CA LEU A 132 -17.01 -6.52 -4.55
C LEU A 132 -18.46 -6.59 -4.02
N ASN A 133 -19.25 -5.51 -4.13
CA ASN A 133 -20.65 -5.44 -3.67
C ASN A 133 -20.86 -6.00 -2.23
N THR A 134 -19.93 -5.69 -1.32
CA THR A 134 -19.88 -6.26 0.05
C THR A 134 -20.86 -5.61 1.03
N ALA A 135 -21.74 -4.72 0.57
CA ALA A 135 -22.61 -3.88 1.41
C ALA A 135 -23.85 -4.61 1.99
N ASN A 136 -23.99 -5.91 1.77
CA ASN A 136 -25.12 -6.66 2.29
C ASN A 136 -24.91 -7.02 3.76
N PHE A 137 -25.87 -6.64 4.61
CA PHE A 137 -25.95 -7.10 5.99
C PHE A 137 -25.95 -8.63 6.00
N LYS A 138 -25.10 -9.22 6.87
CA LYS A 138 -25.07 -10.67 7.06
C LYS A 138 -25.84 -11.03 8.32
N ASP A 139 -26.95 -11.75 8.15
CA ASP A 139 -27.75 -12.29 9.26
C ASP A 139 -27.04 -13.45 9.99
N SER A 140 -25.90 -13.92 9.48
CA SER A 140 -25.11 -15.00 10.07
C SER A 140 -23.62 -14.79 9.86
N PHE A 141 -22.78 -15.35 10.74
CA PHE A 141 -21.32 -15.27 10.68
C PHE A 141 -20.69 -16.14 9.57
N ILE A 142 -21.41 -16.39 8.47
CA ILE A 142 -20.92 -17.18 7.34
C ILE A 142 -20.20 -16.23 6.36
N SER A 143 -18.88 -16.31 6.34
CA SER A 143 -18.02 -15.57 5.42
C SER A 143 -17.73 -16.41 4.18
N GLN A 144 -18.52 -16.19 3.11
CA GLN A 144 -18.21 -16.66 1.76
C GLN A 144 -17.77 -15.48 0.89
N LEU A 145 -16.87 -15.77 -0.05
CA LEU A 145 -16.48 -14.88 -1.15
C LEU A 145 -17.38 -15.11 -2.36
#